data_AF-A0A7L3AEU1-F1
#
_entry.id   AF-A0A7L3AEU1-F1
#
_cell.length_a   1.000
_cell.length_b   1.000
_cell.length_c   1.000
_cell.angle_alpha   90.00
_cell.angle_beta   90.00
_cell.angle_gamma   90.00
#
_symmetry.space_group_name_H-M   'P 1'
#
loop_
_entity.id
_entity.type
_entity.pdbx_description
1 polymer ?
#
loop_
_entity_poly.entity_id
_entity_poly.type
_entity_poly.pdbx_seq_one_letter_code
_entity_poly.pdbx_strand_id
1 'polypeptide(L)' 'GMAKNGAEAEIDEGLYSRQLYVLGHEAMKRMQTSNVLVSGLRGLGVEVAKNLVLGGVKSVTLHDPHPAAWADLASQ' A
#
# COMPACT_ATOMS: atom_id res chain seq x y z
N GLY A 1 -7.59 -31.18 16.62
CA GLY A 1 -6.78 -29.96 16.67
C GLY A 1 -7.12 -29.14 15.45
N MET A 2 -7.65 -27.93 15.63
CA MET A 2 -8.00 -27.05 14.52
C MET A 2 -6.75 -26.37 13.97
N ALA A 3 -6.55 -26.46 12.65
CA ALA A 3 -5.54 -25.72 11.93
C ALA A 3 -5.80 -24.22 12.12
N LYS A 4 -4.77 -23.47 12.54
CA LYS A 4 -4.78 -22.01 12.55
C LYS A 4 -4.83 -21.54 11.09
N ASN A 5 -6.00 -21.14 10.61
CA ASN A 5 -6.10 -20.37 9.38
C ASN A 5 -5.31 -19.07 9.55
N GLY A 6 -4.39 -18.81 8.61
CA GLY A 6 -3.60 -17.58 8.41
C GLY A 6 -3.40 -16.70 9.64
N ALA A 7 -2.20 -16.71 10.22
CA ALA A 7 -1.82 -15.73 11.24
C ALA A 7 -2.24 -14.33 10.77
N GLU A 8 -3.12 -13.67 11.53
CA GLU A 8 -3.32 -12.22 11.40
C GLU A 8 -1.93 -11.61 11.50
N ALA A 9 -1.47 -10.97 10.43
CA ALA A 9 -0.20 -10.28 10.45
C ALA A 9 -0.31 -9.20 11.53
N GLU A 10 0.41 -9.39 12.62
CA GLU A 10 0.46 -8.42 13.71
C GLU A 10 1.02 -7.10 13.16
N ILE A 11 0.41 -5.98 13.54
CA ILE A 11 0.88 -4.67 13.09
C ILE A 11 2.22 -4.41 13.78
N ASP A 12 3.26 -4.16 12.98
CA ASP A 12 4.55 -3.70 13.51
C ASP A 12 4.40 -2.28 14.06
N GLU A 13 4.18 -2.19 15.37
CA GLU A 13 4.00 -0.91 16.06
C GLU A 13 5.27 -0.04 16.02
N GLY A 14 6.45 -0.63 15.86
CA GLY A 14 7.71 0.12 15.72
C GLY A 14 7.76 0.85 14.38
N LEU A 15 7.39 0.16 13.30
CA LEU A 15 7.33 0.74 11.96
C LEU A 15 6.16 1.73 11.80
N TYR A 16 4.97 1.39 12.31
CA TYR A 16 3.74 2.14 12.09
C TYR A 16 3.32 3.05 13.25
N SER A 17 4.15 3.27 14.27
CA SER A 17 3.81 4.00 15.51
C SER A 17 3.03 5.30 15.28
N ARG A 18 3.53 6.19 14.42
CA ARG A 18 2.87 7.48 14.14
C ARG A 18 1.58 7.32 13.34
N GLN A 19 1.53 6.36 12.43
CA GLN A 19 0.35 6.08 11.62
C GLN A 19 -0.78 5.46 12.45
N LEU A 20 -0.43 4.61 13.42
CA LEU A 20 -1.37 4.05 14.39
C LEU A 20 -2.09 5.11 15.20
N TYR A 21 -1.41 6.19 15.60
CA TYR A 21 -2.06 7.31 16.32
C TYR A 21 -3.02 8.14 15.47
N VAL A 22 -2.92 8.04 14.14
CA VAL A 22 -3.81 8.75 13.21
C VAL A 22 -5.00 7.88 12.81
N LEU A 23 -4.75 6.63 12.44
CA LEU A 23 -5.75 5.74 11.85
C LEU A 23 -6.42 4.81 12.88
N GLY A 24 -5.68 4.41 13.92
CA GLY A 24 -6.09 3.38 14.87
C GLY A 24 -5.91 1.95 14.35
N HIS A 25 -5.87 1.00 15.29
CA HIS A 25 -5.60 -0.42 15.03
C HIS A 25 -6.61 -1.07 14.08
N GLU A 26 -7.90 -0.81 14.29
CA GLU A 26 -8.97 -1.42 13.47
C GLU A 26 -8.89 -1.00 12.00
N ALA A 27 -8.59 0.28 11.73
CA ALA A 27 -8.42 0.77 10.36
C ALA A 27 -7.17 0.16 9.71
N MET A 28 -6.06 0.10 10.44
CA MET A 28 -4.81 -0.52 9.98
C MET A 28 -4.98 -2.01 9.63
N LYS A 29 -5.70 -2.79 10.45
CA LYS A 29 -6.00 -4.20 10.15
C LYS A 29 -6.81 -4.36 8.86
N ARG A 30 -7.78 -3.48 8.61
CA ARG A 30 -8.54 -3.47 7.35
C ARG A 30 -7.66 -3.12 6.17
N MET A 31 -6.73 -2.17 6.33
CA MET A 31 -5.75 -1.84 5.29
C MET A 31 -4.85 -3.03 4.96
N GLN A 32 -4.31 -3.73 5.96
CA GLN A 32 -3.43 -4.90 5.79
C GLN A 32 -4.10 -6.11 5.11
N THR A 33 -5.43 -6.10 4.96
CA THR A 33 -6.19 -7.13 4.23
C THR A 33 -6.70 -6.64 2.86
N SER A 34 -6.53 -5.35 2.55
CA SER A 34 -7.00 -4.70 1.32
C SER A 34 -6.00 -4.88 0.16
N ASN A 35 -6.48 -5.36 -0.98
CA ASN A 35 -5.71 -5.38 -2.24
C ASN A 35 -6.11 -4.16 -3.08
N VAL A 36 -5.13 -3.44 -3.63
CA VAL A 36 -5.37 -2.22 -4.40
C VAL A 36 -4.77 -2.35 -5.81
N LEU A 37 -5.50 -1.92 -6.84
CA LEU A 37 -4.99 -1.74 -8.20
C LEU A 37 -4.76 -0.26 -8.46
N VAL A 38 -3.56 0.10 -8.90
CA VAL A 38 -3.24 1.44 -9.43
C VAL A 38 -3.05 1.32 -10.94
N SER A 39 -3.92 1.94 -11.71
CA SER A 39 -3.85 1.95 -13.19
C SER A 39 -3.42 3.32 -13.69
N GLY A 40 -2.23 3.36 -14.32
CA GLY A 40 -1.48 4.54 -14.69
C GLY A 40 -0.41 4.86 -13.64
N LEU A 41 0.85 5.02 -14.09
CA LEU A 41 2.01 5.24 -13.22
C LEU A 41 2.84 6.46 -13.63
N ARG A 42 2.22 7.49 -14.22
CA ARG A 42 2.85 8.83 -14.28
C ARG A 42 2.95 9.44 -12.86
N GLY A 43 3.44 10.66 -12.72
CA GLY A 43 3.70 11.28 -11.42
C GLY A 43 2.61 11.15 -10.36
N LEU A 44 1.34 11.35 -10.72
CA LEU A 44 0.23 11.13 -9.80
C LEU A 44 0.10 9.66 -9.36
N GLY A 45 0.15 8.73 -10.31
CA GLY A 45 -0.03 7.31 -10.06
C GLY A 45 1.06 6.74 -9.17
N VAL A 46 2.32 7.14 -9.40
CA VAL A 46 3.45 6.70 -8.58
C VAL A 46 3.41 7.31 -7.17
N GLU A 47 2.99 8.57 -7.01
CA GLU A 47 2.86 9.21 -5.69
C GLU A 47 1.75 8.55 -4.87
N VAL A 48 0.61 8.23 -5.50
CA VAL A 48 -0.46 7.45 -4.88
C VAL A 48 0.04 6.05 -4.50
N ALA A 49 0.74 5.36 -5.40
CA ALA A 49 1.29 4.03 -5.12
C ALA A 49 2.28 4.06 -3.95
N LYS A 50 3.20 5.05 -3.90
CA LYS A 50 4.10 5.25 -2.77
C LYS A 50 3.32 5.38 -1.46
N ASN A 51 2.31 6.23 -1.42
CA ASN A 51 1.52 6.45 -0.20
C ASN A 51 0.73 5.21 0.22
N LEU A 52 0.23 4.40 -0.73
CA LEU A 52 -0.43 3.12 -0.43
C LEU A 52 0.55 2.08 0.14
N VAL A 53 1.74 1.97 -0.45
CA VAL A 53 2.79 1.04 0.00
C VAL A 53 3.28 1.43 1.40
N LEU A 54 3.58 2.71 1.62
CA LEU A 54 3.95 3.23 2.96
C LEU A 54 2.79 3.08 3.95
N GLY A 55 1.55 3.20 3.48
CA GLY A 55 0.34 3.01 4.27
C GLY A 55 0.11 1.57 4.75
N GLY A 56 0.82 0.58 4.22
CA GLY A 56 0.73 -0.80 4.71
C GLY A 56 -0.53 -1.54 4.30
N VAL A 57 -0.91 -1.47 3.01
CA VAL A 57 -1.95 -2.35 2.44
C VAL A 57 -1.45 -3.77 2.18
N LYS A 58 -2.35 -4.73 1.96
CA LYS A 58 -1.97 -6.14 1.69
C LYS A 58 -1.10 -6.27 0.44
N SER A 59 -1.55 -5.65 -0.65
CA SER A 59 -0.86 -5.67 -1.93
C SER A 59 -1.27 -4.47 -2.78
N VAL A 60 -0.32 -3.99 -3.58
CA VAL A 60 -0.57 -3.01 -4.64
C VAL A 60 -0.20 -3.66 -5.97
N THR A 61 -1.18 -3.81 -6.85
CA THR A 61 -0.97 -4.21 -8.25
C THR A 61 -0.83 -2.95 -9.07
N LEU A 62 0.23 -2.87 -9.87
CA LEU A 62 0.51 -1.72 -10.72
C LEU A 62 0.21 -2.08 -12.18
N HIS A 63 -0.49 -1.21 -12.89
CA HIS A 63 -0.82 -1.38 -14.30
C HIS A 63 -0.47 -0.11 -15.07
N ASP A 64 0.60 -0.13 -15.86
CA ASP A 64 0.88 0.89 -16.86
C ASP A 64 1.49 0.24 -18.11
N PRO A 65 0.73 0.12 -19.21
CA PRO A 65 1.22 -0.52 -20.43
C PRO A 65 2.10 0.39 -21.30
N HIS A 66 2.27 1.67 -20.95
CA HIS A 66 3.00 2.62 -21.78
C HIS A 66 4.50 2.63 -21.47
N PRO A 67 5.39 2.67 -22.48
CA PRO A 67 6.81 2.89 -22.26
C PRO A 67 7.07 4.24 -21.61
N ALA A 68 8.06 4.31 -20.71
CA ALA A 68 8.50 5.57 -20.12
C ALA A 68 9.05 6.53 -21.19
N ALA A 69 8.75 7.81 -21.05
CA ALA A 69 9.27 8.89 -21.88
C ALA A 69 9.93 9.97 -21.02
N TRP A 70 10.78 10.80 -21.64
CA TRP A 70 11.48 11.89 -20.94
C TRP A 70 10.54 12.85 -20.20
N ALA A 71 9.35 13.09 -20.73
CA ALA A 71 8.36 13.96 -20.10
C ALA A 71 7.80 13.40 -18.78
N ASP A 72 7.83 12.07 -18.58
CA ASP A 72 7.32 11.44 -17.37
C ASP A 72 8.20 11.77 -16.15
N LEU A 73 9.52 11.94 -16.35
CA LEU A 73 10.49 12.30 -15.30
C LEU A 73 10.24 13.67 -14.66
N ALA A 74 9.34 14.49 -15.23
CA ALA A 74 8.95 15.74 -14.61
C ALA A 74 8.29 15.55 -13.23
N SER A 75 7.71 14.36 -12.98
CA SER A 75 6.98 14.09 -11.73
C SER A 75 6.86 12.62 -11.33
N GLN A 76 7.26 11.67 -12.19
CA GLN A 76 7.37 10.26 -11.82
C GLN A 76 8.58 10.02 -10.91
#